data_AF-A0AAV4FCB2-F1
#
_entry.id   AF-A0AAV4FCB2-F1
#
_cell.length_a   1.000
_cell.length_b   1.000
_cell.length_c   1.000
_cell.angle_alpha   90.00
_cell.angle_beta   90.00
_cell.angle_gamma   90.00
#
_symmetry.space_group_name_H-M   'P 1'
#
loop_
_entity.id
_entity.type
_entity.pdbx_description
1 polymer ?
#
loop_
_entity_poly.entity_id
_entity_poly.type
_entity_poly.pdbx_seq_one_letter_code
_entity_poly.pdbx_strand_id
1 'polypeptide(L)'
;MVLTFRPTTANNQWKRSKDLGSFRSRAVRMSRDTRKCIKDFVHHVETLEAEQDVEGNGFNREYRNIEVKLITSRSQYFMFLWSKTRLYAIHACDDEHRVLLSPREGEEHSDYINASRMMGVKGTGGYIASQGPLAATVDDFWRMIWECNVEIVFMACKIVELGKIKCKQYWNDVDKSDPFGDITVFT
;
A
#
# COMPACT_ATOMS: atom_id res chain seq x y z
N MET A 1 -5.67 -7.18 -8.97
CA MET A 1 -4.65 -7.40 -10.03
C MET A 1 -3.29 -7.45 -9.36
N VAL A 2 -2.38 -8.31 -9.82
CA VAL A 2 -0.99 -8.37 -9.34
C VAL A 2 -0.08 -8.08 -10.53
N LEU A 3 0.82 -7.11 -10.38
CA LEU A 3 1.83 -6.80 -11.39
C LEU A 3 3.22 -7.03 -10.78
N THR A 4 4.11 -7.63 -11.55
CA THR A 4 5.48 -7.95 -11.14
C THR A 4 6.47 -7.30 -12.09
N PHE A 5 7.48 -6.62 -11.54
CA PHE A 5 8.44 -5.83 -12.32
C PHE A 5 9.87 -6.23 -12.01
N ARG A 6 10.75 -6.07 -13.01
CA ARG A 6 12.20 -6.11 -12.82
C ARG A 6 12.79 -4.77 -13.27
N PRO A 7 13.27 -3.94 -12.34
CA PRO A 7 13.97 -2.71 -12.70
C PRO A 7 15.21 -3.07 -13.53
N THR A 8 15.33 -2.51 -14.73
CA THR A 8 16.45 -2.79 -15.64
C THR A 8 17.73 -2.05 -15.27
N THR A 9 17.65 -0.97 -14.47
CA THR A 9 18.83 -0.20 -14.00
C THR A 9 18.56 0.56 -12.70
N ALA A 10 18.65 -0.08 -11.54
CA ALA A 10 18.73 0.64 -10.26
C ALA A 10 20.09 0.37 -9.59
N ASN A 11 21.06 1.24 -9.87
CA ASN A 11 22.27 1.38 -9.07
C ASN A 11 21.89 2.18 -7.82
N ASN A 12 21.29 1.56 -6.81
CA ASN A 12 21.17 2.17 -5.49
C ASN A 12 21.17 1.13 -4.37
N GLN A 13 22.06 1.37 -3.42
CA GLN A 13 22.42 0.46 -2.34
C GLN A 13 21.35 0.44 -1.24
N TRP A 14 20.30 -0.36 -1.41
CA TRP A 14 19.72 -1.05 -0.26
C TRP A 14 20.39 -2.41 -0.16
N LYS A 15 21.16 -2.64 0.92
CA LYS A 15 21.84 -3.91 1.15
C LYS A 15 20.79 -5.02 1.16
N ARG A 16 20.74 -5.79 0.07
CA ARG A 16 20.09 -7.11 0.05
C ARG A 16 20.74 -7.93 1.15
N SER A 17 20.01 -8.22 2.22
CA SER A 17 20.40 -9.33 3.10
C SER A 17 20.39 -10.59 2.24
N LYS A 18 21.57 -11.14 1.96
CA LYS A 18 21.74 -12.41 1.26
C LYS A 18 21.49 -13.58 2.22
N ASP A 19 20.28 -13.66 2.77
CA ASP A 19 19.81 -14.86 3.46
C ASP A 19 18.66 -15.49 2.66
N LEU A 20 18.97 -15.90 1.43
CA LEU A 20 18.15 -16.87 0.70
C LEU A 20 18.57 -18.27 1.16
N GLY A 21 18.19 -18.60 2.40
CA GLY A 21 18.18 -19.98 2.86
C GLY A 21 17.29 -20.81 1.92
N SER A 22 17.84 -21.90 1.41
CA SER A 22 17.14 -22.90 0.59
C SER A 22 15.77 -23.25 1.22
N PHE A 23 14.68 -22.81 0.60
CA PHE A 23 13.32 -23.16 1.00
C PHE A 23 13.05 -24.63 0.60
N ARG A 24 13.52 -25.56 1.44
CA ARG A 24 13.10 -26.96 1.37
C ARG A 24 11.67 -27.04 1.91
N SER A 25 10.76 -27.56 1.10
CA SER A 25 9.40 -27.94 1.49
C SER A 25 9.46 -29.06 2.54
N ARG A 26 9.58 -28.68 3.81
CA ARG A 26 9.25 -29.56 4.94
C ARG A 26 7.77 -29.37 5.25
N ALA A 27 6.99 -30.45 5.23
CA ALA A 27 5.67 -30.45 5.84
C ALA A 27 5.84 -30.06 7.31
N VAL A 28 5.46 -28.82 7.66
CA VAL A 28 5.55 -28.32 9.02
C VAL A 28 4.44 -29.00 9.81
N ARG A 29 4.80 -29.95 10.67
CA ARG A 29 3.88 -30.54 11.63
C ARG A 29 3.45 -29.41 12.58
N MET A 30 2.19 -28.99 12.49
CA MET A 30 1.65 -27.89 13.28
C MET A 30 1.85 -28.16 14.77
N SER A 31 2.50 -27.23 15.48
CA SER A 31 2.78 -27.41 16.91
C SER A 31 1.48 -27.44 17.72
N ARG A 32 1.53 -28.02 18.92
CA ARG A 32 0.37 -28.02 19.84
C ARG A 32 -0.09 -26.59 20.15
N ASP A 33 0.87 -25.67 20.26
CA ASP A 33 0.60 -24.24 20.51
C ASP A 33 -0.13 -23.60 19.34
N THR A 34 0.31 -23.84 18.09
CA THR A 34 -0.39 -23.33 16.90
C THR A 34 -1.82 -23.87 16.82
N ARG A 35 -2.04 -25.15 17.16
CA ARG A 35 -3.40 -25.72 17.18
C ARG A 35 -4.27 -25.06 18.25
N LYS A 36 -3.71 -24.75 19.42
CA LYS A 36 -4.42 -24.03 20.48
C LYS A 36 -4.77 -22.62 20.02
N CYS A 37 -3.80 -21.86 19.49
CA CYS A 37 -4.04 -20.52 18.94
C CYS A 37 -5.16 -20.48 17.90
N ILE A 38 -5.21 -21.46 16.98
CA ILE A 38 -6.28 -21.54 15.99
C ILE A 38 -7.64 -21.78 16.66
N LYS A 39 -7.72 -22.67 17.64
CA LYS A 39 -8.97 -22.92 18.38
C LYS A 39 -9.43 -21.68 19.15
N ASP A 40 -8.50 -21.02 19.84
CA ASP A 40 -8.78 -19.80 20.60
C ASP A 40 -9.27 -18.68 19.65
N PHE A 41 -8.66 -18.56 18.46
CA PHE A 41 -9.11 -17.62 17.42
C PHE A 41 -10.53 -17.93 16.92
N VAL A 42 -10.83 -19.20 16.60
CA VAL A 42 -12.17 -19.61 16.15
C VAL A 42 -13.20 -19.30 17.21
N HIS A 43 -12.94 -19.69 18.46
CA HIS A 43 -13.84 -19.42 19.57
C HIS A 43 -14.08 -17.92 19.78
N HIS A 44 -13.05 -17.10 19.64
CA HIS A 44 -13.17 -15.65 19.74
C HIS A 44 -14.02 -15.05 18.62
N VAL A 45 -13.82 -15.48 17.37
CA VAL A 45 -14.67 -15.07 16.22
C VAL A 45 -16.13 -15.44 16.47
N GLU A 46 -16.41 -16.68 16.87
CA GLU A 46 -17.78 -17.13 17.19
C GLU A 46 -18.41 -16.30 18.32
N THR A 47 -17.60 -15.91 19.31
CA THR A 47 -18.05 -15.04 20.41
C THR A 47 -18.44 -13.66 19.89
N LEU A 48 -17.58 -13.03 19.07
CA LEU A 48 -17.86 -11.71 18.49
C LEU A 48 -19.09 -11.73 17.57
N GLU A 49 -19.32 -12.82 16.84
CA GLU A 49 -20.51 -12.97 15.99
C GLU A 49 -21.80 -13.09 16.79
N ALA A 50 -21.77 -13.79 17.93
CA ALA A 50 -22.95 -14.05 18.76
C ALA A 50 -23.32 -12.88 19.69
N GLU A 51 -22.37 -12.00 19.98
CA GLU A 51 -22.61 -10.81 20.81
C GLU A 51 -23.55 -9.81 20.13
N GLN A 52 -24.44 -9.20 20.92
CA GLN A 52 -25.26 -8.08 20.45
C GLN A 52 -24.59 -6.76 20.82
N ASP A 53 -24.45 -5.88 19.81
CA ASP A 53 -23.97 -4.52 19.98
C ASP A 53 -24.96 -3.54 19.32
N VAL A 54 -24.92 -2.27 19.72
CA VAL A 54 -25.81 -1.23 19.20
C VAL A 54 -25.70 -1.09 17.67
N GLU A 55 -24.51 -1.30 17.11
CA GLU A 55 -24.25 -1.20 15.66
C GLU A 55 -24.15 -2.57 14.97
N GLY A 56 -24.53 -3.66 15.64
CA GLY A 56 -24.51 -5.01 15.08
C GLY A 56 -24.03 -6.03 16.11
N ASN A 57 -22.75 -6.36 16.09
CA ASN A 57 -22.17 -7.40 16.94
C ASN A 57 -20.82 -7.00 17.57
N GLY A 58 -20.16 -7.98 18.20
CA GLY A 58 -18.89 -7.79 18.89
C GLY A 58 -17.78 -7.16 18.02
N PHE A 59 -17.75 -7.43 16.71
CA PHE A 59 -16.76 -6.83 15.82
C PHE A 59 -16.88 -5.30 15.74
N ASN A 60 -18.10 -4.76 15.70
CA ASN A 60 -18.31 -3.32 15.66
C ASN A 60 -17.87 -2.66 16.97
N ARG A 61 -18.11 -3.33 18.10
CA ARG A 61 -17.61 -2.88 19.40
C ARG A 61 -16.08 -2.83 19.42
N GLU A 62 -15.40 -3.88 18.99
CA GLU A 62 -13.94 -3.90 18.95
C GLU A 62 -13.37 -2.86 17.98
N TYR A 63 -13.98 -2.71 16.81
CA TYR A 63 -13.57 -1.71 15.82
C TYR A 63 -13.61 -0.28 16.39
N ARG A 64 -14.62 0.07 17.18
CA ARG A 64 -14.72 1.38 17.84
C ARG A 64 -13.63 1.63 18.88
N ASN A 65 -13.02 0.58 19.44
CA ASN A 65 -11.95 0.70 20.41
C ASN A 65 -10.57 0.88 19.76
N ILE A 66 -10.47 0.83 18.43
CA ILE A 66 -9.21 1.10 17.73
C ILE A 66 -8.87 2.59 17.94
N GLU A 67 -7.81 2.87 18.70
CA GLU A 67 -7.30 4.22 18.90
C GLU A 67 -6.78 4.78 17.57
N VAL A 68 -7.58 5.66 16.95
CA VAL A 68 -7.13 6.43 15.81
C VAL A 68 -6.32 7.62 16.33
N LYS A 69 -5.01 7.56 16.21
CA LYS A 69 -4.17 8.77 16.32
C LYS A 69 -4.48 9.65 15.12
N LEU A 70 -5.45 10.55 15.29
CA LEU A 70 -5.76 11.55 14.27
C LEU A 70 -4.54 12.47 14.14
N ILE A 71 -3.85 12.37 13.01
CA ILE A 71 -2.80 13.31 12.64
C ILE A 71 -3.49 14.60 12.25
N THR A 72 -3.57 15.51 13.21
CA THR A 72 -4.23 16.82 13.09
C THR A 72 -3.39 17.85 12.33
N SER A 73 -2.16 17.53 11.91
CA SER A 73 -1.37 18.44 11.08
C SER A 73 -2.00 18.56 9.69
N ARG A 74 -2.72 19.66 9.47
CA ARG A 74 -3.06 20.08 8.10
C ARG A 74 -1.75 20.49 7.46
N SER A 75 -1.28 19.71 6.48
CA SER A 75 -0.16 20.11 5.64
C SER A 75 -0.44 21.50 5.06
N GLN A 76 0.52 22.44 5.17
CA GLN A 76 0.41 23.80 4.63
C GLN A 76 0.18 23.80 3.10
N TYR A 77 0.45 22.66 2.46
CA TYR A 77 0.31 22.42 1.03
C TYR A 77 -1.08 21.92 0.61
N PHE A 78 -2.08 21.94 1.50
CA PHE A 78 -3.43 21.41 1.29
C PHE A 78 -4.06 21.79 -0.07
N MET A 79 -3.86 23.03 -0.51
CA MET A 79 -4.42 23.53 -1.77
C MET A 79 -3.74 22.91 -3.01
N PHE A 80 -2.43 22.65 -2.95
CA PHE A 80 -1.68 22.00 -4.02
C PHE A 80 -1.95 20.49 -4.07
N LEU A 81 -2.08 19.84 -2.91
CA LEU A 81 -2.33 18.40 -2.79
C LEU A 81 -3.71 17.98 -3.32
N TRP A 82 -4.60 18.94 -3.63
CA TRP A 82 -5.95 18.70 -4.12
C TRP A 82 -5.98 17.93 -5.46
N SER A 83 -5.04 18.19 -6.35
CA SER A 83 -4.94 17.47 -7.64
C SER A 83 -4.31 16.08 -7.48
N LYS A 84 -3.59 15.84 -6.37
CA LYS A 84 -2.83 14.61 -6.11
C LYS A 84 -3.52 13.65 -5.14
N THR A 85 -4.66 14.00 -4.55
CA THR A 85 -5.37 13.16 -3.57
C THR A 85 -6.81 12.87 -3.98
N ARG A 86 -7.24 11.60 -3.89
CA ARG A 86 -8.58 11.16 -4.30
C ARG A 86 -9.67 11.46 -3.26
N LEU A 87 -9.35 11.36 -1.96
CA LEU A 87 -10.31 11.57 -0.87
C LEU A 87 -9.82 12.70 0.03
N TYR A 88 -10.37 13.89 -0.16
CA TYR A 88 -10.01 15.11 0.57
C TYR A 88 -10.24 15.04 2.09
N ALA A 89 -11.09 14.10 2.53
CA ALA A 89 -11.45 13.89 3.94
C ALA A 89 -10.56 12.85 4.64
N ILE A 90 -9.78 12.06 3.90
CA ILE A 90 -8.82 11.11 4.47
C ILE A 90 -7.46 11.79 4.39
N HIS A 91 -6.94 12.14 5.56
CA HIS A 91 -5.76 12.96 5.77
C HIS A 91 -4.62 12.64 4.81
N ALA A 92 -3.93 13.69 4.35
CA ALA A 92 -2.63 13.53 3.70
C ALA A 92 -1.76 12.61 4.56
N CYS A 93 -0.97 11.75 3.90
CA CYS A 93 -0.06 10.83 4.55
C CYS A 93 0.71 11.51 5.69
N ASP A 94 0.80 10.84 6.84
CA ASP A 94 1.63 11.27 7.96
C ASP A 94 3.02 11.67 7.48
N ASP A 95 3.50 12.84 7.90
CA ASP A 95 4.81 13.34 7.48
C ASP A 95 5.94 12.39 7.91
N GLU A 96 5.77 11.65 9.01
CA GLU A 96 6.75 10.68 9.50
C GLU A 96 6.85 9.43 8.61
N HIS A 97 5.74 9.01 7.99
CA HIS A 97 5.63 7.74 7.29
C HIS A 97 5.42 7.88 5.78
N ARG A 98 5.27 9.12 5.26
CA ARG A 98 5.04 9.37 3.84
C ARG A 98 6.22 8.90 2.99
N VAL A 99 5.92 8.47 1.77
CA VAL A 99 6.95 8.23 0.76
C VAL A 99 7.34 9.58 0.14
N LEU A 100 8.64 9.87 0.15
CA LEU A 100 9.24 11.03 -0.49
C LEU A 100 9.77 10.63 -1.86
N LEU A 101 9.32 11.34 -2.90
CA LEU A 101 9.96 11.28 -4.21
C LEU A 101 11.12 12.27 -4.28
N SER A 102 12.08 11.97 -5.15
CA SER A 102 13.17 12.89 -5.46
C SER A 102 12.59 14.19 -6.05
N PRO A 103 12.87 15.37 -5.47
CA PRO A 103 12.41 16.63 -6.01
C PRO A 103 12.93 16.85 -7.43
N ARG A 104 12.09 17.39 -8.31
CA ARG A 104 12.45 17.82 -9.66
C ARG A 104 12.69 19.32 -9.68
N GLU A 105 13.75 19.73 -10.38
CA GLU A 105 14.12 21.14 -10.53
C GLU A 105 13.02 21.90 -11.28
N GLY A 106 12.59 23.05 -10.75
CA GLY A 106 11.54 23.88 -11.34
C GLY A 106 10.10 23.38 -11.10
N GLU A 107 9.91 22.23 -10.46
CA GLU A 107 8.58 21.69 -10.13
C GLU A 107 8.33 21.73 -8.60
N GLU A 108 7.54 22.71 -8.16
CA GLU A 108 7.12 22.78 -6.75
C GLU A 108 6.34 21.53 -6.33
N HIS A 109 6.64 21.01 -5.14
CA HIS A 109 5.97 19.85 -4.53
C HIS A 109 5.99 18.57 -5.38
N SER A 110 7.01 18.44 -6.23
CA SER A 110 7.31 17.23 -7.00
C SER A 110 7.79 16.06 -6.13
N ASP A 111 8.05 16.29 -4.84
CA ASP A 111 8.41 15.26 -3.85
C ASP A 111 7.18 14.50 -3.30
N TYR A 112 5.96 15.01 -3.53
CA TYR A 112 4.75 14.46 -2.94
C TYR A 112 4.09 13.36 -3.80
N ILE A 113 3.78 12.25 -3.13
CA ILE A 113 2.80 11.25 -3.55
C ILE A 113 1.96 10.82 -2.34
N ASN A 114 0.67 10.52 -2.54
CA ASN A 114 -0.19 9.99 -1.49
C ASN A 114 0.11 8.48 -1.29
N ALA A 115 1.18 8.22 -0.54
CA ALA A 115 1.63 6.90 -0.14
C ALA A 115 2.36 6.93 1.21
N SER A 116 2.21 5.86 2.00
CA SER A 116 2.85 5.70 3.31
C SER A 116 3.55 4.34 3.42
N ARG A 117 4.72 4.32 4.05
CA ARG A 117 5.44 3.10 4.39
C ARG A 117 4.76 2.41 5.57
N MET A 118 4.61 1.09 5.48
CA MET A 118 4.01 0.26 6.52
C MET A 118 4.96 -0.85 6.95
N MET A 119 4.87 -1.17 8.23
CA MET A 119 5.60 -2.28 8.84
C MET A 119 4.83 -3.59 8.66
N GLY A 120 5.53 -4.66 8.31
CA GLY A 120 4.97 -6.01 8.28
C GLY A 120 4.82 -6.62 9.68
N VAL A 121 4.14 -7.77 9.74
CA VAL A 121 3.78 -8.48 11.00
C VAL A 121 4.97 -8.76 11.92
N LYS A 122 6.19 -8.93 11.38
CA LYS A 122 7.41 -9.18 12.17
C LYS A 122 8.25 -7.93 12.42
N GLY A 123 7.69 -6.73 12.24
CA GLY A 123 8.46 -5.49 12.28
C GLY A 123 9.47 -5.36 11.13
N THR A 124 9.39 -6.22 10.12
CA THR A 124 10.13 -6.05 8.88
C THR A 124 9.37 -5.02 8.04
N GLY A 125 9.96 -3.84 7.82
CA GLY A 125 9.46 -2.91 6.81
C GLY A 125 9.40 -3.59 5.44
N GLY A 126 8.43 -3.22 4.61
CA GLY A 126 8.35 -3.84 3.27
C GLY A 126 7.12 -3.51 2.44
N TYR A 127 6.15 -2.76 2.97
CA TYR A 127 4.96 -2.38 2.22
C TYR A 127 4.86 -0.88 2.07
N ILE A 128 4.29 -0.47 0.94
CA ILE A 128 3.84 0.90 0.69
C ILE A 128 2.34 0.81 0.45
N ALA A 129 1.54 1.43 1.31
CA ALA A 129 0.14 1.68 1.02
C ALA A 129 0.05 2.99 0.24
N SER A 130 -0.63 2.96 -0.91
CA SER A 130 -0.85 4.15 -1.73
C SER A 130 -2.28 4.17 -2.23
N GLN A 131 -2.79 5.37 -2.53
CA GLN A 131 -4.06 5.49 -3.25
C GLN A 131 -3.96 4.87 -4.64
N GLY A 132 -5.10 4.43 -5.19
CA GLY A 132 -5.16 4.11 -6.63
C GLY A 132 -4.88 5.36 -7.46
N PRO A 133 -3.88 5.35 -8.37
CA PRO A 133 -3.42 6.56 -9.05
C PRO A 133 -4.55 7.30 -9.76
N LEU A 134 -4.41 8.62 -9.79
CA LEU A 134 -5.24 9.54 -10.57
C LEU A 134 -4.60 9.73 -11.94
N ALA A 135 -5.35 10.28 -12.90
CA ALA A 135 -4.78 10.63 -14.21
C ALA A 135 -3.55 11.56 -14.09
N ALA A 136 -3.57 12.49 -13.13
CA ALA A 136 -2.48 13.42 -12.87
C ALA A 136 -1.32 12.82 -12.07
N THR A 137 -1.43 11.59 -11.55
CA THR A 137 -0.41 10.99 -10.65
C THR A 137 0.05 9.61 -11.13
N VAL A 138 -0.23 9.22 -12.37
CA VAL A 138 0.26 7.94 -12.92
C VAL A 138 1.79 7.96 -13.01
N ASP A 139 2.36 9.06 -13.47
CA ASP A 139 3.82 9.21 -13.61
C ASP A 139 4.50 9.23 -12.24
N ASP A 140 3.93 9.96 -11.27
CA ASP A 140 4.39 9.95 -9.87
C ASP A 140 4.35 8.54 -9.27
N PHE A 141 3.32 7.75 -9.59
CA PHE A 141 3.17 6.37 -9.12
C PHE A 141 4.26 5.45 -9.68
N TRP A 142 4.57 5.55 -10.97
CA TRP A 142 5.68 4.79 -11.55
C TRP A 142 7.04 5.24 -11.03
N ARG A 143 7.22 6.55 -10.85
CA ARG A 143 8.42 7.12 -10.23
C ARG A 143 8.62 6.59 -8.82
N MET A 144 7.56 6.49 -8.02
CA MET A 144 7.58 5.85 -6.71
C MET A 144 8.03 4.38 -6.78
N ILE A 145 7.44 3.60 -7.70
CA ILE A 145 7.78 2.17 -7.88
C ILE A 145 9.28 2.02 -8.18
N TRP A 146 9.80 2.87 -9.07
CA TRP A 146 11.20 2.86 -9.45
C TRP A 146 12.13 3.28 -8.31
N GLU A 147 11.92 4.47 -7.73
CA GLU A 147 12.78 5.02 -6.68
C GLU A 147 12.77 4.15 -5.41
N CYS A 148 11.65 3.49 -5.10
CA CYS A 148 11.53 2.59 -3.96
C CYS A 148 11.90 1.13 -4.28
N ASN A 149 12.33 0.83 -5.50
CA ASN A 149 12.64 -0.54 -5.95
C ASN A 149 11.52 -1.54 -5.63
N VAL A 150 10.27 -1.17 -5.96
CA VAL A 150 9.09 -2.02 -5.76
C VAL A 150 9.05 -3.10 -6.84
N GLU A 151 9.02 -4.36 -6.42
CA GLU A 151 8.98 -5.52 -7.33
C GLU A 151 7.56 -6.00 -7.62
N ILE A 152 6.62 -5.77 -6.69
CA ILE A 152 5.24 -6.28 -6.77
C ILE A 152 4.25 -5.19 -6.41
N VAL A 153 3.24 -5.00 -7.26
CA VAL A 153 2.09 -4.13 -6.99
C VAL A 153 0.84 -4.98 -6.84
N PHE A 154 0.18 -4.85 -5.68
CA PHE A 154 -1.12 -5.45 -5.40
C PHE A 154 -2.23 -4.41 -5.51
N MET A 155 -3.07 -4.53 -6.53
CA MET A 155 -4.24 -3.67 -6.71
C MET A 155 -5.49 -4.34 -6.13
N ALA A 156 -6.05 -3.73 -5.08
CA ALA A 156 -7.19 -4.23 -4.32
C ALA A 156 -8.56 -3.68 -4.78
N CYS A 157 -8.63 -2.94 -5.89
CA CYS A 157 -9.87 -2.40 -6.45
C CYS A 157 -9.96 -2.61 -7.97
N LYS A 158 -11.17 -2.49 -8.54
CA LYS A 158 -11.35 -2.35 -10.00
C LYS A 158 -11.10 -0.91 -10.45
N ILE A 159 -10.94 -0.70 -11.75
CA ILE A 159 -10.88 0.66 -12.33
C ILE A 159 -12.19 1.43 -12.08
N VAL A 160 -13.33 0.77 -12.32
CA VAL A 160 -14.67 1.30 -12.05
C VAL A 160 -15.42 0.35 -11.14
N GLU A 161 -16.05 0.90 -10.10
CA GLU A 161 -16.94 0.18 -9.18
C GLU A 161 -18.20 1.01 -8.97
N LEU A 162 -19.37 0.37 -9.13
CA LEU A 162 -20.67 1.02 -8.98
C LEU A 162 -20.79 2.34 -9.78
N GLY A 163 -20.28 2.33 -11.02
CA GLY A 163 -20.29 3.50 -11.91
C GLY A 163 -19.30 4.62 -11.56
N LYS A 164 -18.47 4.45 -10.52
CA LYS A 164 -17.48 5.45 -10.09
C LYS A 164 -16.06 4.99 -10.38
N ILE A 165 -15.24 5.88 -10.93
CA ILE A 165 -13.80 5.61 -11.15
C ILE A 165 -13.08 5.56 -9.81
N LYS A 166 -12.46 4.42 -9.50
CA LYS A 166 -11.69 4.18 -8.27
C LYS A 166 -10.18 4.26 -8.48
N CYS A 167 -9.72 3.98 -9.69
CA CYS A 167 -8.30 3.97 -10.05
C CYS A 167 -8.14 4.28 -11.53
N LYS A 168 -7.10 5.02 -11.93
CA LYS A 168 -6.71 5.15 -13.33
C LYS A 168 -5.93 3.90 -13.72
N GLN A 169 -6.15 3.39 -14.94
CA GLN A 169 -5.30 2.33 -15.48
C GLN A 169 -3.89 2.89 -15.65
N TYR A 170 -2.92 2.28 -14.97
CA TYR A 170 -1.52 2.68 -14.93
C TYR A 170 -0.60 1.62 -15.56
N TRP A 171 -1.16 0.62 -16.23
CA TRP A 171 -0.43 -0.42 -16.94
C TRP A 171 -0.90 -0.44 -18.39
N ASN A 172 -0.07 -0.97 -19.25
CA ASN A 172 -0.31 -1.16 -20.67
C ASN A 172 -0.87 -2.55 -20.98
N ASP A 173 -1.39 -2.72 -22.20
CA ASP A 173 -1.84 -4.01 -22.69
C ASP A 173 -0.66 -4.91 -23.01
N VAL A 174 -0.88 -6.23 -23.03
CA VAL A 174 0.16 -7.23 -23.30
C VAL A 174 0.93 -6.93 -24.59
N ASP A 175 2.25 -7.16 -24.59
CA ASP A 175 3.20 -6.92 -25.68
C ASP A 175 3.32 -5.44 -26.09
N LYS A 176 3.09 -4.52 -25.15
CA LYS A 176 3.27 -3.08 -25.35
C LYS A 176 4.45 -2.52 -24.55
N SER A 177 4.82 -1.31 -24.94
CA SER A 177 5.84 -0.50 -24.29
C SER A 177 5.36 0.95 -24.25
N ASP A 178 4.75 1.37 -23.15
CA ASP A 178 4.22 2.72 -23.00
C ASP A 178 5.06 3.55 -22.01
N PRO A 179 5.33 4.83 -22.31
CA PRO A 179 5.99 5.74 -21.37
C PRO A 179 5.00 6.29 -20.34
N PHE A 180 5.45 6.36 -19.09
CA PHE A 180 4.81 7.02 -17.96
C PHE A 180 5.82 8.00 -17.36
N GLY A 181 5.78 9.25 -17.83
CA GLY A 181 6.85 10.21 -17.62
C GLY A 181 8.17 9.69 -18.21
N ASP A 182 9.21 9.63 -17.37
CA ASP A 182 10.55 9.18 -17.77
C ASP A 182 10.73 7.65 -17.73
N ILE A 183 9.70 6.91 -17.31
CA ILE A 183 9.75 5.46 -17.11
C ILE A 183 9.00 4.77 -18.24
N THR A 184 9.67 3.86 -18.94
CA THR A 184 9.02 3.00 -19.94
C THR A 184 8.65 1.67 -19.31
N VAL A 185 7.38 1.27 -19.46
CA VAL A 185 6.84 0.03 -18.90
C VAL A 185 6.61 -0.97 -20.02
N PHE A 186 7.14 -2.17 -19.85
CA PHE A 186 7.03 -3.28 -20.79
C PHE A 186 6.18 -4.39 -20.16
N THR A 187 5.25 -4.95 -20.93
CA THR A 187 4.34 -6.04 -20.52
C THR A 187 4.34 -7.15 -21.55
#